data_AF-A0A0B1U1C9-F1
#
_entry.id   AF-A0A0B1U1C9-F1
#
_cell.length_a   1.000
_cell.length_b   1.000
_cell.length_c   1.000
_cell.angle_alpha   90.00
_cell.angle_beta   90.00
_cell.angle_gamma   90.00
#
_symmetry.space_group_name_H-M   'P 1'
#
loop_
_entity.id
_entity.type
_entity.pdbx_description
1 polymer ?
#
loop_
_entity_poly.entity_id
_entity_poly.type
_entity_poly.pdbx_seq_one_letter_code
_entity_poly.pdbx_strand_id
1 'polypeptide(L)'
;MLAAPRHGLAQGEPVARGGGVTYPGFDVNIDDGGRLGRLRLAFEVLFTDEQGAKMAAAPQVKESLLLYLRGKTAAQLLGPRGRETLRRELLDQINDAIGGPRAIRLYYLDYLVIKAGTP
;
A
#
# COMPACT_ATOMS: atom_id res chain seq x y z
N MET A 1 -15.98 6.02 -33.34
CA MET A 1 -15.24 5.06 -32.50
C MET A 1 -14.75 5.84 -31.28
N LEU A 2 -15.53 5.86 -30.20
CA LEU A 2 -15.18 6.60 -28.98
C LEU A 2 -14.11 5.80 -28.23
N ALA A 3 -12.90 6.36 -28.12
CA ALA A 3 -11.86 5.82 -27.28
C ALA A 3 -12.37 5.79 -25.83
N ALA A 4 -12.48 4.60 -25.25
CA ALA A 4 -12.79 4.45 -23.84
C ALA A 4 -11.75 5.24 -23.02
N PRO A 5 -12.15 5.98 -21.97
CA PRO A 5 -11.20 6.61 -21.08
C PRO A 5 -10.31 5.49 -20.52
N ARG A 6 -9.00 5.57 -20.79
CA ARG A 6 -8.01 4.80 -20.04
C ARG A 6 -8.28 5.14 -18.58
N HIS A 7 -8.77 4.17 -17.82
CA HIS A 7 -8.81 4.27 -16.36
C HIS A 7 -7.37 4.56 -15.94
N GLY A 8 -7.03 5.85 -15.76
CA GLY A 8 -6.04 6.20 -14.75
C GLY A 8 -6.57 5.53 -13.50
N LEU A 9 -5.84 4.53 -12.99
CA LEU A 9 -6.23 3.74 -11.84
C LEU A 9 -6.61 4.73 -10.74
N ALA A 10 -7.91 4.96 -10.55
CA ALA A 10 -8.37 5.68 -9.39
C ALA A 10 -7.83 4.86 -8.23
N GLN A 11 -6.95 5.45 -7.43
CA GLN A 11 -6.51 4.85 -6.18
C GLN A 11 -7.79 4.67 -5.37
N GLY A 12 -8.39 3.48 -5.44
CA GLY A 12 -9.70 3.23 -4.86
C GLY A 12 -9.66 3.49 -3.35
N GLU A 13 -10.81 3.82 -2.78
CA GLU A 13 -10.91 3.97 -1.34
C GLU A 13 -10.74 2.62 -0.64
N PRO A 14 -10.13 2.59 0.56
CA PRO A 14 -10.07 1.36 1.34
C PRO A 14 -11.48 0.89 1.66
N VAL A 15 -11.73 -0.41 1.55
CA VAL A 15 -13.04 -0.99 1.82
C VAL A 15 -12.94 -1.95 2.99
N ALA A 16 -13.61 -1.62 4.10
CA ALA A 16 -13.76 -2.53 5.24
C ALA A 16 -14.91 -3.52 5.01
N ARG A 17 -14.68 -4.80 5.29
CA ARG A 17 -15.71 -5.85 5.33
C ARG A 17 -15.39 -6.82 6.47
N GLY A 18 -16.24 -6.81 7.50
CA GLY A 18 -16.00 -7.60 8.72
C GLY A 18 -14.65 -7.22 9.35
N GLY A 19 -13.85 -8.22 9.70
CA GLY A 19 -12.50 -8.03 10.26
C GLY A 19 -11.40 -7.74 9.24
N GLY A 20 -11.73 -7.38 7.99
CA GLY A 20 -10.74 -7.14 6.93
C GLY A 20 -10.87 -5.78 6.25
N VAL A 21 -9.77 -5.25 5.73
CA VAL A 21 -9.73 -4.04 4.89
C VAL A 21 -8.94 -4.33 3.62
N THR A 22 -9.55 -4.07 2.47
CA THR A 22 -8.87 -4.09 1.18
C THR A 22 -8.41 -2.68 0.80
N TYR A 23 -7.13 -2.53 0.52
CA TYR A 23 -6.54 -1.34 -0.09
C TYR A 23 -6.32 -1.63 -1.59
N PRO A 24 -7.20 -1.12 -2.47
CA PRO A 24 -7.31 -1.60 -3.86
C PRO A 24 -6.18 -1.16 -4.79
N GLY A 25 -5.35 -0.18 -4.39
CA GLY A 25 -4.20 0.21 -5.21
C GLY A 25 -3.54 1.51 -4.77
N PHE A 26 -2.24 1.43 -4.51
CA PHE A 26 -1.30 2.54 -4.49
C PHE A 26 -0.49 2.50 -5.77
N ASP A 27 -0.37 3.64 -6.44
CA ASP A 27 0.58 3.86 -7.54
C ASP A 27 1.36 5.12 -7.17
N VAL A 28 2.62 4.92 -6.74
CA VAL A 28 3.46 5.99 -6.20
C VAL A 28 4.83 5.97 -6.85
N ASN A 29 5.44 7.16 -6.95
CA ASN A 29 6.84 7.26 -7.30
C ASN A 29 7.71 6.89 -6.09
N ILE A 30 8.85 6.28 -6.37
CA ILE A 30 9.87 5.90 -5.38
C ILE A 30 11.25 6.34 -5.88
N ASP A 31 12.20 6.50 -4.98
CA ASP A 31 13.58 6.77 -5.37
C ASP A 31 14.25 5.52 -5.96
N ASP A 32 14.95 5.70 -7.07
CA ASP A 32 15.81 4.69 -7.69
C ASP A 32 17.20 5.28 -7.94
N GLY A 33 17.88 5.64 -6.84
CA GLY A 33 19.25 6.17 -6.89
C GLY A 33 19.32 7.54 -7.56
N GLY A 34 18.41 8.46 -7.21
CA GLY A 34 18.31 9.79 -7.81
C GLY A 34 17.49 9.83 -9.11
N ARG A 35 16.94 8.70 -9.55
CA ARG A 35 15.96 8.62 -10.66
C ARG A 35 14.59 8.25 -10.12
N LEU A 36 13.55 8.51 -10.92
CA LEU A 36 12.16 8.24 -10.54
C LEU A 36 11.76 6.80 -10.93
N GLY A 37 11.65 5.93 -9.94
CA GLY A 37 11.02 4.61 -10.07
C GLY A 37 9.52 4.68 -9.73
N ARG A 38 8.83 3.55 -9.86
CA ARG A 38 7.40 3.42 -9.51
C ARG A 38 7.14 2.17 -8.67
N LEU A 39 6.28 2.30 -7.68
CA LEU A 39 5.70 1.21 -6.90
C LEU A 39 4.20 1.14 -7.17
N ARG A 40 3.73 -0.03 -7.60
CA ARG A 40 2.31 -0.40 -7.59
C ARG A 40 2.07 -1.46 -6.53
N LEU A 41 1.06 -1.23 -5.70
CA LEU A 41 0.79 -2.07 -4.54
C LEU A 41 -0.71 -2.15 -4.28
N ALA A 42 -1.25 -3.37 -4.12
CA ALA A 42 -2.59 -3.58 -3.59
C ALA A 42 -2.51 -4.67 -2.53
N PHE A 43 -3.29 -4.57 -1.46
CA PHE A 43 -3.23 -5.53 -0.36
C PHE A 43 -4.51 -5.57 0.46
N GLU A 44 -4.67 -6.66 1.19
CA GLU A 44 -5.71 -6.85 2.19
C GLU A 44 -5.07 -7.02 3.56
N VAL A 45 -5.70 -6.44 4.58
CA VAL A 45 -5.26 -6.53 5.98
C VAL A 45 -6.36 -7.13 6.83
N LEU A 46 -6.01 -8.11 7.64
CA LEU A 46 -6.89 -8.68 8.66
C LEU A 46 -6.62 -8.02 10.01
N PHE A 47 -7.71 -7.81 10.75
CA PHE A 47 -7.72 -7.17 12.06
C PHE A 47 -8.29 -8.10 13.13
N THR A 48 -7.97 -7.82 14.39
CA THR A 48 -8.51 -8.53 15.56
C THR A 48 -10.03 -8.38 15.71
N ASP A 49 -10.57 -7.24 15.25
CA ASP A 49 -11.97 -6.89 15.38
C ASP A 49 -12.42 -5.96 14.24
N GLU A 50 -13.74 -5.89 14.03
CA GLU A 50 -14.37 -5.05 13.01
C GLU A 50 -14.14 -3.55 13.25
N GLN A 51 -13.99 -3.12 14.51
CA GLN A 51 -13.75 -1.72 14.83
C GLN A 51 -12.37 -1.26 14.32
N GLY A 52 -11.33 -2.09 14.47
CA GLY A 52 -10.00 -1.85 13.93
C GLY A 52 -10.02 -1.77 12.41
N ALA A 53 -10.77 -2.67 11.75
CA ALA A 53 -10.97 -2.62 10.31
C ALA A 53 -11.67 -1.32 9.86
N LYS A 54 -12.74 -0.89 10.55
CA LYS A 54 -13.42 0.39 10.27
C LYS A 54 -12.49 1.59 10.44
N MET A 55 -11.69 1.63 11.50
CA MET A 55 -10.71 2.69 11.73
C MET A 55 -9.63 2.73 10.63
N ALA A 56 -9.13 1.56 10.21
CA ALA A 56 -8.10 1.44 9.18
C ALA A 56 -8.60 1.82 7.78
N ALA A 57 -9.91 1.75 7.53
CA ALA A 57 -10.51 2.20 6.27
C ALA A 57 -10.67 3.73 6.17
N ALA A 58 -10.35 4.48 7.23
CA ALA A 58 -10.45 5.93 7.20
C ALA A 58 -9.44 6.56 6.23
N PRO A 59 -9.80 7.65 5.51
CA PRO A 59 -8.93 8.28 4.51
C PRO A 59 -7.55 8.68 5.05
N GLN A 60 -7.46 9.13 6.31
CA GLN A 60 -6.17 9.51 6.91
C GLN A 60 -5.16 8.35 7.00
N VAL A 61 -5.64 7.10 7.12
CA VAL A 61 -4.76 5.93 7.16
C VAL A 61 -4.18 5.67 5.76
N LYS A 62 -5.00 5.78 4.72
CA LYS A 62 -4.55 5.70 3.32
C LYS A 62 -3.54 6.80 2.99
N GLU A 63 -3.78 8.03 3.43
CA GLU A 63 -2.83 9.13 3.24
C GLU A 63 -1.50 8.87 3.94
N SER A 64 -1.53 8.43 5.20
CA SER A 64 -0.34 8.06 5.97
C SER A 64 0.48 6.98 5.26
N LEU A 65 -0.17 5.93 4.74
CA LEU A 65 0.47 4.88 3.96
C LEU A 65 1.07 5.41 2.65
N LEU A 66 0.37 6.31 1.95
CA LEU A 66 0.86 6.91 0.71
C LEU A 66 2.15 7.71 0.95
N LEU A 67 2.19 8.51 2.00
CA LEU A 67 3.39 9.26 2.41
C LEU A 67 4.53 8.32 2.79
N TYR A 68 4.24 7.27 3.55
CA TYR A 68 5.21 6.25 3.93
C TYR A 68 5.84 5.55 2.71
N LEU A 69 5.01 5.14 1.75
CA LEU A 69 5.45 4.45 0.54
C LEU A 69 6.31 5.34 -0.38
N ARG A 70 6.04 6.65 -0.44
CA ARG A 70 6.86 7.61 -1.20
C ARG A 70 8.29 7.74 -0.66
N GLY A 71 8.52 7.43 0.61
CA GLY A 71 9.85 7.43 1.23
C GLY A 71 10.70 6.19 0.92
N LYS A 72 10.16 5.22 0.16
CA LYS A 72 10.87 3.97 -0.16
C LYS A 72 11.78 4.11 -1.37
N THR A 73 12.79 3.25 -1.43
CA THR A 73 13.68 3.12 -2.58
C THR A 73 13.48 1.77 -3.29
N ALA A 74 13.76 1.73 -4.60
CA ALA A 74 13.71 0.49 -5.37
C ALA A 74 14.67 -0.58 -4.83
N ALA A 75 15.84 -0.17 -4.33
CA ALA A 75 16.81 -1.07 -3.72
C ALA A 75 16.29 -1.73 -2.43
N GLN A 76 15.59 -0.97 -1.58
CA GLN A 76 14.96 -1.51 -0.37
C GLN A 76 13.88 -2.54 -0.71
N LEU A 77 13.04 -2.22 -1.70
CA LEU A 77 11.87 -3.03 -2.07
C LEU A 77 12.26 -4.32 -2.81
N LEU A 78 13.28 -4.26 -3.68
CA LEU A 78 13.76 -5.40 -4.47
C LEU A 78 14.84 -6.24 -3.77
N GLY A 79 15.30 -5.83 -2.60
CA GLY A 79 16.28 -6.59 -1.83
C GLY A 79 15.73 -7.96 -1.40
N PRO A 80 16.61 -8.92 -0.99
CA PRO A 80 16.22 -10.29 -0.67
C PRO A 80 15.09 -10.45 0.36
N ARG A 81 14.92 -9.45 1.24
CA ARG A 81 13.85 -9.40 2.25
C ARG A 81 12.89 -8.22 2.08
N GLY A 82 13.02 -7.44 1.00
CA GLY A 82 12.31 -6.16 0.82
C GLY A 82 10.79 -6.28 0.93
N ARG A 83 10.22 -7.32 0.31
CA ARG A 83 8.78 -7.60 0.39
C ARG A 83 8.30 -7.97 1.81
N GLU A 84 9.08 -8.73 2.56
CA GLU A 84 8.74 -9.11 3.94
C GLU A 84 8.90 -7.93 4.90
N THR A 85 9.99 -7.18 4.74
CA THR A 85 10.24 -5.96 5.51
C THR A 85 9.11 -4.96 5.29
N LEU A 86 8.71 -4.71 4.03
CA LEU A 86 7.59 -3.81 3.74
C LEU A 86 6.28 -4.29 4.36
N ARG A 87 6.00 -5.60 4.37
CA ARG A 87 4.78 -6.13 4.99
C ARG A 87 4.69 -5.75 6.47
N ARG A 88 5.77 -6.01 7.21
CA ARG A 88 5.84 -5.68 8.63
C ARG A 88 5.67 -4.18 8.87
N GLU A 89 6.42 -3.39 8.12
CA GLU A 89 6.36 -1.94 8.19
C GLU A 89 4.96 -1.38 7.89
N LEU A 90 4.23 -1.94 6.93
CA LEU A 90 2.86 -1.53 6.63
C LEU A 90 1.90 -1.89 7.77
N LEU A 91 2.07 -3.05 8.40
CA LEU A 91 1.30 -3.41 9.59
C LEU A 91 1.56 -2.44 10.75
N ASP A 92 2.83 -2.11 10.98
CA ASP A 92 3.25 -1.14 12.01
C ASP A 92 2.64 0.25 11.72
N GLN A 93 2.77 0.74 10.48
CA GLN A 93 2.20 2.03 10.07
C GLN A 93 0.68 2.10 10.22
N ILE A 94 -0.04 1.02 9.91
CA ILE A 94 -1.50 0.94 10.11
C ILE A 94 -1.83 0.97 11.60
N ASN A 95 -1.14 0.17 12.40
CA ASN A 95 -1.36 0.08 13.85
C ASN A 95 -1.10 1.41 14.55
N ASP A 96 -0.05 2.12 14.17
CA ASP A 96 0.25 3.46 14.66
C ASP A 96 -0.87 4.44 14.29
N ALA A 97 -1.33 4.41 13.04
CA ALA A 97 -2.38 5.31 12.54
C ALA A 97 -3.75 5.09 13.20
N ILE A 98 -4.04 3.86 13.64
CA ILE A 98 -5.29 3.52 14.37
C ILE A 98 -5.12 3.52 15.89
N GLY A 99 -3.93 3.82 16.41
CA GLY A 99 -3.65 3.96 17.84
C GLY A 99 -3.56 2.64 18.61
N GLY A 100 -3.21 1.52 17.96
CA GLY A 100 -2.97 0.26 18.66
C GLY A 100 -2.81 -0.98 17.76
N PRO A 101 -2.29 -2.09 18.30
CA PRO A 101 -1.91 -3.28 17.54
C PRO A 101 -3.12 -4.17 17.19
N ARG A 102 -3.95 -3.73 16.23
CA ARG A 102 -5.14 -4.46 15.78
C ARG A 102 -4.96 -5.13 14.42
N ALA A 103 -4.09 -4.62 13.55
CA ALA A 103 -3.73 -5.24 12.29
C ALA A 103 -2.78 -6.42 12.53
N ILE A 104 -3.17 -7.62 12.11
CA ILE A 104 -2.48 -8.88 12.46
C ILE A 104 -1.86 -9.59 11.27
N ARG A 105 -2.40 -9.40 10.06
CA ARG A 105 -1.91 -10.06 8.84
C ARG A 105 -2.15 -9.19 7.63
N LEU A 106 -1.20 -9.21 6.69
CA LEU A 106 -1.31 -8.50 5.41
C LEU A 106 -1.00 -9.44 4.25
N TYR A 107 -1.90 -9.47 3.28
CA TYR A 107 -1.80 -10.23 2.04
C TYR A 107 -1.67 -9.29 0.86
N TYR A 108 -0.58 -9.39 0.11
CA TYR A 108 -0.43 -8.64 -1.13
C TYR A 108 -1.35 -9.22 -2.20
N LEU A 109 -2.17 -8.36 -2.80
CA LEU A 109 -2.99 -8.64 -3.97
C LEU A 109 -2.25 -8.24 -5.25
N ASP A 110 -1.46 -7.17 -5.19
CA ASP A 110 -0.53 -6.74 -6.24
C ASP A 110 0.76 -6.19 -5.60
N TYR A 111 1.90 -6.44 -6.24
CA TYR A 111 3.21 -5.94 -5.82
C TYR A 111 4.13 -5.85 -7.03
N LEU A 112 4.35 -4.63 -7.52
CA LEU A 112 5.20 -4.37 -8.67
C LEU A 112 6.11 -3.18 -8.39
N VAL A 113 7.41 -3.39 -8.58
CA VAL A 113 8.43 -2.34 -8.48
C VAL A 113 9.05 -2.16 -9.85
N ILE A 114 8.97 -0.95 -10.39
CA ILE A 114 9.51 -0.58 -11.70
C ILE A 114 10.67 0.38 -11.47
N LYS A 115 11.87 -0.04 -11.88
CA LYS A 115 13.07 0.81 -11.84
C LYS A 115 13.01 1.89 -12.92
N ALA A 116 13.69 3.00 -12.67
CA ALA A 116 13.77 4.09 -13.62
C ALA A 116 14.38 3.64 -14.95
N GLY A 117 13.74 4.03 -16.06
CA GLY A 117 14.21 3.68 -17.40
C GLY A 117 13.96 2.23 -17.81
N THR A 118 13.18 1.47 -17.03
CA THR A 118 12.59 0.21 -17.50
C THR A 118 11.34 0.55 -18.32
N PRO A 119 11.24 0.15 -19.60
CA PRO A 119 10.08 0.43 -20.44
C PRO A 119 8.81 -0.28 -19.98
#